data_AF-A0A2E7TSH3-F1
#
_entry.id   AF-A0A2E7TSH3-F1
#
_cell.length_a   1.000
_cell.length_b   1.000
_cell.length_c   1.000
_cell.angle_alpha   90.00
_cell.angle_beta   90.00
_cell.angle_gamma   90.00
#
_symmetry.space_group_name_H-M   'P 1'
#
loop_
_entity.id
_entity.type
_entity.pdbx_description
1 polymer ?
#
loop_
_entity_poly.entity_id
_entity_poly.type
_entity_poly.pdbx_seq_one_letter_code
_entity_poly.pdbx_strand_id
1 'polypeptide(L)'
;MYITQANIHTCRNEITKTWGRSIQTQQDCVALAQAIFEKTNKKVASHTLRRFFGLVAFDGQFRKSTLDTLANFVGYPSSDELLDRLKNEEDLVELLMRLQVHNIAIDEYYINRLIERDISMEAVMMAGHLINIRLEQNDQERIIRLFQALEPVNKGRHKYYAIISVFAHYVAPKFHEVQDKAFINRLMLETPFINLALSFYVPIMELNGEYGNHVEMMLNISTNDEHQGFGHSLLATRALLNGNRQLAIEHFNKIPNGTYFSILEGRIAVLDYLLHGVNEEEIGDHFSPPVNHEIFFFKPVTPLLVAFGKHELLERLMHENKLLEITSQHWMEESVKKQTELAMAWIFAKHGKITESKAALEALKDTTFPNDYQGTSQLIIAATEALFQA
;
A
#
# COMPACT_ATOMS: atom_id res chain seq x y z
N MET A 1 8.61 -1.79 20.05
CA MET A 1 7.58 -1.24 19.16
C MET A 1 8.20 -0.08 18.41
N TYR A 2 8.40 -0.25 17.10
CA TYR A 2 8.87 0.83 16.23
C TYR A 2 7.64 1.62 15.77
N ILE A 3 7.53 2.88 16.20
CA ILE A 3 6.50 3.77 15.66
C ILE A 3 7.08 4.48 14.44
N THR A 4 6.40 4.40 13.31
CA THR A 4 6.85 5.07 12.09
C THR A 4 6.69 6.59 12.24
N GLN A 5 7.45 7.37 11.46
CA GLN A 5 7.30 8.83 11.46
C GLN A 5 5.90 9.26 10.99
N ALA A 6 5.26 8.47 10.12
CA ALA A 6 3.87 8.66 9.72
C ALA A 6 2.91 8.48 10.91
N ASN A 7 3.08 7.43 11.71
CA ASN A 7 2.26 7.18 12.90
C ASN A 7 2.48 8.25 13.98
N ILE A 8 3.71 8.74 14.15
CA ILE A 8 3.99 9.89 15.02
C ILE A 8 3.24 11.13 14.53
N HIS A 9 3.24 11.40 13.22
CA HIS A 9 2.54 12.53 12.63
C HIS A 9 1.03 12.45 12.87
N THR A 10 0.40 11.32 12.60
CA THR A 10 -1.05 11.14 12.82
C THR A 10 -1.41 11.27 14.31
N CYS A 11 -0.61 10.69 15.21
CA CYS A 11 -0.79 10.87 16.65
C CYS A 11 -0.70 12.35 17.09
N ARG A 12 0.20 13.16 16.50
CA ARG A 12 0.26 14.61 16.77
C ARG A 12 -1.06 15.29 16.40
N ASN A 13 -1.65 14.92 15.28
CA ASN A 13 -2.89 15.53 14.80
C ASN A 13 -4.05 15.23 15.75
N GLU A 14 -4.20 13.98 16.21
CA GLU A 14 -5.25 13.60 17.17
C GLU A 14 -5.08 14.24 18.55
N ILE A 15 -3.84 14.39 19.03
CA ILE A 15 -3.56 15.13 20.27
C ILE A 15 -3.91 16.61 20.10
N THR A 16 -3.58 17.20 18.95
CA THR A 16 -3.89 18.61 18.63
C THR A 16 -5.40 18.84 18.55
N LYS A 17 -6.15 17.92 17.92
CA LYS A 17 -7.62 17.93 17.87
C LYS A 17 -8.22 17.82 19.27
N THR A 18 -7.74 16.86 20.08
CA THR A 18 -8.21 16.65 21.46
C THR A 18 -7.92 17.84 22.37
N TRP A 19 -6.77 18.48 22.18
CA TRP A 19 -6.35 19.63 22.97
C TRP A 19 -7.04 20.94 22.52
N GLY A 20 -7.51 20.99 21.26
CA GLY A 20 -8.25 22.12 20.70
C GLY A 20 -7.39 23.36 20.41
N ARG A 21 -6.06 23.23 20.40
CA ARG A 21 -5.10 24.32 20.13
C ARG A 21 -3.88 23.80 19.35
N SER A 22 -3.25 24.66 18.56
CA SER A 22 -2.01 24.34 17.85
C SER A 22 -0.80 24.35 18.80
N ILE A 23 0.12 23.40 18.65
CA ILE A 23 1.34 23.29 19.47
C ILE A 23 2.53 23.79 18.65
N GLN A 24 2.99 25.01 18.94
CA GLN A 24 4.06 25.65 18.16
C GLN A 24 5.22 26.14 19.03
N THR A 25 5.01 26.25 20.34
CA THR A 25 5.97 26.85 21.27
C THR A 25 6.27 25.94 22.45
N GLN A 26 7.35 26.24 23.18
CA GLN A 26 7.67 25.57 24.44
C GLN A 26 6.55 25.77 25.49
N GLN A 27 5.89 26.92 25.51
CA GLN A 27 4.79 27.20 26.42
C GLN A 27 3.60 26.27 26.14
N ASP A 28 3.31 25.99 24.87
CA ASP A 28 2.27 25.04 24.47
C ASP A 28 2.56 23.63 24.98
N CYS A 29 3.82 23.17 24.90
CA CYS A 29 4.19 21.86 25.44
C CYS A 29 4.08 21.79 26.96
N VAL A 30 4.32 22.88 27.69
CA VAL A 30 4.13 22.93 29.15
C VAL A 30 2.63 22.88 29.49
N ALA A 31 1.81 23.66 28.79
CA ALA A 31 0.37 23.66 28.97
C ALA A 31 -0.27 22.31 28.59
N LEU A 32 0.19 21.68 27.50
CA LEU A 32 -0.24 20.35 27.11
C LEU A 32 0.16 19.29 28.13
N ALA A 33 1.39 19.34 28.67
CA ALA A 33 1.82 18.40 29.71
C ALA A 33 0.91 18.47 30.95
N GLN A 34 0.48 19.68 31.32
CA GLN A 34 -0.46 19.91 32.41
C GLN A 34 -1.85 19.34 32.08
N ALA A 35 -2.38 19.60 30.88
CA ALA A 35 -3.67 19.07 30.43
C ALA A 35 -3.68 17.52 30.35
N ILE A 36 -2.58 16.92 29.91
CA ILE A 36 -2.40 15.46 29.91
C ILE A 36 -2.46 14.92 31.34
N PHE A 37 -1.77 15.57 32.27
CA PHE A 37 -1.77 15.17 33.67
C PHE A 37 -3.16 15.29 34.29
N GLU A 38 -3.88 16.39 34.05
CA GLU A 38 -5.24 16.60 34.55
C GLU A 38 -6.22 15.55 34.03
N LYS A 39 -6.10 15.16 32.76
CA LYS A 39 -7.03 14.21 32.12
C LYS A 39 -6.69 12.75 32.40
N THR A 40 -5.40 12.40 32.53
CA THR A 40 -4.95 10.99 32.59
C THR A 40 -4.31 10.60 33.92
N ASN A 41 -4.05 11.57 34.81
CA ASN A 41 -3.25 11.43 36.04
C ASN A 41 -1.84 10.86 35.81
N LYS A 42 -1.33 10.89 34.57
CA LYS A 42 0.00 10.41 34.18
C LYS A 42 0.87 11.58 33.72
N LYS A 43 2.15 11.56 34.08
CA LYS A 43 3.09 12.66 33.76
C LYS A 43 3.83 12.39 32.45
N VAL A 44 3.85 13.41 31.59
CA VAL A 44 4.74 13.47 30.42
C VAL A 44 5.56 14.74 30.52
N ALA A 45 6.89 14.62 30.39
CA ALA A 45 7.76 15.80 30.46
C ALA A 45 7.55 16.70 29.22
N SER A 46 7.47 18.02 29.44
CA SER A 46 7.32 19.00 28.35
C SER A 46 8.45 18.91 27.33
N HIS A 47 9.66 18.53 27.74
CA HIS A 47 10.79 18.28 26.84
C HIS A 47 10.57 17.07 25.93
N THR A 48 9.92 16.02 26.42
CA THR A 48 9.52 14.87 25.61
C THR A 48 8.46 15.27 24.59
N LEU A 49 7.51 16.13 24.97
CA LEU A 49 6.52 16.68 24.04
C LEU A 49 7.16 17.57 22.97
N ARG A 50 8.16 18.40 23.32
CA ARG A 50 8.88 19.22 22.34
C ARG A 50 9.54 18.38 21.25
N ARG A 51 10.17 17.26 21.64
CA ARG A 51 10.71 16.27 20.68
C ARG A 51 9.58 15.58 19.92
N PHE A 52 8.54 15.16 20.63
CA PHE A 52 7.40 14.47 20.05
C PHE A 52 6.70 15.30 18.98
N PHE A 53 6.57 16.62 19.13
CA PHE A 53 5.97 17.54 18.16
C PHE A 53 6.96 18.14 17.15
N GLY A 54 8.24 17.73 17.18
CA GLY A 54 9.25 18.21 16.22
C GLY A 54 9.74 19.64 16.45
N LEU A 55 9.52 20.22 17.63
CA LEU A 55 10.08 21.53 18.03
C LEU A 55 11.57 21.45 18.36
N VAL A 56 12.09 20.25 18.57
CA VAL A 56 13.52 19.95 18.79
C VAL A 56 13.84 18.68 18.02
N ALA A 57 14.98 18.65 17.32
CA ALA A 57 15.45 17.47 16.60
C ALA A 57 15.55 16.25 17.54
N PHE A 58 15.05 15.12 17.07
CA PHE A 58 15.09 13.84 17.78
C PHE A 58 15.04 12.71 16.77
N ASP A 59 16.06 11.86 16.82
CA ASP A 59 16.32 10.71 15.95
C ASP A 59 16.09 9.37 16.66
N GLY A 60 15.70 9.40 17.94
CA GLY A 60 15.43 8.22 18.75
C GLY A 60 13.96 7.76 18.72
N GLN A 61 13.68 6.72 19.51
CA GLN A 61 12.33 6.18 19.70
C GLN A 61 11.68 6.70 20.99
N PHE A 62 10.37 6.88 20.98
CA PHE A 62 9.61 7.21 22.18
C PHE A 62 9.29 5.94 22.97
N ARG A 63 9.33 6.04 24.31
CA ARG A 63 8.97 4.91 25.17
C ARG A 63 7.49 4.57 25.02
N LYS A 64 7.16 3.27 25.00
CA LYS A 64 5.78 2.78 24.92
C LYS A 64 4.87 3.42 25.99
N SER A 65 5.34 3.51 27.23
CA SER A 65 4.58 4.16 28.32
C SER A 65 4.27 5.64 28.07
N THR A 66 5.13 6.37 27.37
CA THR A 66 4.85 7.74 26.93
C THR A 66 3.77 7.75 25.86
N LEU A 67 3.88 6.87 24.86
CA LEU A 67 2.90 6.75 23.79
C LEU A 67 1.52 6.33 24.34
N ASP A 68 1.47 5.39 25.28
CA ASP A 68 0.23 4.97 25.94
C ASP A 68 -0.39 6.14 26.73
N THR A 69 0.43 6.95 27.39
CA THR A 69 -0.07 8.14 28.10
C THR A 69 -0.68 9.15 27.13
N LEU A 70 -0.06 9.34 25.97
CA LEU A 70 -0.61 10.19 24.91
C LEU A 70 -1.91 9.60 24.31
N ALA A 71 -1.97 8.28 24.11
CA ALA A 71 -3.18 7.62 23.64
C ALA A 71 -4.33 7.75 24.64
N ASN A 72 -4.05 7.57 25.94
CA ASN A 72 -5.02 7.80 27.02
C ASN A 72 -5.54 9.24 27.03
N PHE A 73 -4.70 10.22 26.70
CA PHE A 73 -5.13 11.61 26.60
C PHE A 73 -6.12 11.82 25.46
N VAL A 74 -5.91 11.17 24.32
CA VAL A 74 -6.83 11.20 23.16
C VAL A 74 -8.11 10.38 23.43
N GLY A 75 -8.09 9.49 24.41
CA GLY A 75 -9.25 8.70 24.84
C GLY A 75 -9.15 7.20 24.53
N TYR A 76 -7.95 6.71 24.17
CA TYR A 76 -7.69 5.31 23.88
C TYR A 76 -6.95 4.62 25.03
N PRO A 77 -7.29 3.37 25.38
CA PRO A 77 -6.65 2.64 26.47
C PRO A 77 -5.13 2.45 26.29
N SER A 78 -4.68 2.22 25.05
CA SER A 78 -3.28 1.98 24.71
C SER A 78 -2.87 2.66 23.40
N SER A 79 -1.56 2.84 23.22
CA SER A 79 -1.02 3.31 21.94
C SER A 79 -1.24 2.31 20.81
N ASP A 80 -1.31 1.01 21.11
CA ASP A 80 -1.63 -0.02 20.12
C ASP A 80 -3.07 0.15 19.61
N GLU A 81 -4.05 0.35 20.51
CA GLU A 81 -5.46 0.56 20.12
C GLU A 81 -5.71 1.88 19.38
N LEU A 82 -5.01 2.96 19.77
CA LEU A 82 -5.03 4.21 19.01
C LEU A 82 -4.51 3.97 17.59
N LEU A 83 -3.38 3.26 17.47
CA LEU A 83 -2.79 2.97 16.16
C LEU A 83 -3.67 2.01 15.34
N ASP A 84 -4.30 1.02 15.96
CA ASP A 84 -5.20 0.08 15.28
C ASP A 84 -6.48 0.76 14.78
N ARG A 85 -7.03 1.73 15.52
CA ARG A 85 -8.13 2.55 14.99
C ARG A 85 -7.68 3.42 13.82
N LEU A 86 -6.49 4.00 13.90
CA LEU A 86 -5.92 4.79 12.80
C LEU A 86 -5.55 3.91 11.57
N LYS A 87 -5.50 2.59 11.72
CA LYS A 87 -5.27 1.62 10.63
C LYS A 87 -6.56 1.19 9.91
N ASN A 88 -7.74 1.38 10.50
CA ASN A 88 -9.01 0.95 9.89
C ASN A 88 -9.48 1.94 8.81
N GLU A 89 -9.98 1.41 7.69
CA GLU A 89 -10.57 2.13 6.55
C GLU A 89 -11.77 3.06 6.90
N GLU A 90 -12.20 3.08 8.17
CA GLU A 90 -13.30 3.92 8.68
C GLU A 90 -13.00 5.42 8.69
N ASP A 91 -11.75 5.84 8.54
CA ASP A 91 -11.39 7.26 8.41
C ASP A 91 -11.83 7.84 7.06
N LEU A 92 -11.99 7.00 6.02
CA LEU A 92 -12.40 7.49 4.70
C LEU A 92 -13.86 7.94 4.70
N VAL A 93 -14.76 7.21 5.36
CA VAL A 93 -16.19 7.58 5.44
C VAL A 93 -16.39 8.83 6.28
N GLU A 94 -15.72 8.92 7.45
CA GLU A 94 -15.78 10.13 8.29
C GLU A 94 -15.12 11.34 7.61
N LEU A 95 -14.01 11.14 6.91
CA LEU A 95 -13.37 12.16 6.07
C LEU A 95 -14.31 12.61 4.94
N LEU A 96 -14.89 11.68 4.17
CA LEU A 96 -15.82 11.96 3.08
C LEU A 96 -17.06 12.72 3.58
N MET A 97 -17.60 12.36 4.75
CA MET A 97 -18.69 13.10 5.39
C MET A 97 -18.26 14.53 5.77
N ARG A 98 -17.07 14.72 6.36
CA ARG A 98 -16.55 16.06 6.67
C ARG A 98 -16.32 16.89 5.40
N LEU A 99 -15.86 16.27 4.32
CA LEU A 99 -15.62 16.93 3.03
C LEU A 99 -16.93 17.38 2.36
N GLN A 100 -18.01 16.61 2.45
CA GLN A 100 -19.33 16.98 1.94
C GLN A 100 -19.98 18.14 2.72
N VAL A 101 -19.72 18.24 4.03
CA VAL A 101 -20.36 19.23 4.92
C VAL A 101 -19.85 20.66 4.68
N HIS A 102 -18.63 20.86 4.20
CA HIS A 102 -18.04 22.20 4.20
C HIS A 102 -18.50 23.14 3.09
N ASN A 103 -19.12 22.67 1.99
CA ASN A 103 -19.68 23.49 0.89
C ASN A 103 -18.83 24.71 0.46
N ILE A 104 -17.52 24.64 0.66
CA ILE A 104 -16.55 25.60 0.15
C ILE A 104 -16.28 25.18 -1.30
N ALA A 105 -16.06 26.12 -2.21
CA ALA A 105 -15.52 25.81 -3.52
C ALA A 105 -14.09 25.26 -3.34
N ILE A 106 -13.97 23.97 -3.03
CA ILE A 106 -12.70 23.26 -2.85
C ILE A 106 -12.19 22.91 -4.24
N ASP A 107 -10.93 23.26 -4.46
CA ASP A 107 -10.41 23.66 -5.74
C ASP A 107 -8.89 23.42 -5.73
N GLU A 108 -8.22 23.37 -6.89
CA GLU A 108 -6.79 23.04 -6.94
C GLU A 108 -5.93 24.05 -6.16
N TYR A 109 -6.33 25.33 -6.10
CA TYR A 109 -5.62 26.32 -5.29
C TYR A 109 -5.76 26.01 -3.80
N TYR A 110 -6.94 25.60 -3.34
CA TYR A 110 -7.11 25.14 -1.96
C TYR A 110 -6.28 23.88 -1.65
N ILE A 111 -6.27 22.88 -2.55
CA ILE A 111 -5.45 21.68 -2.40
C ILE A 111 -3.96 22.05 -2.30
N ASN A 112 -3.47 22.89 -3.21
CA ASN A 112 -2.08 23.36 -3.20
C ASN A 112 -1.72 23.98 -1.85
N ARG A 113 -2.55 24.88 -1.32
CA ARG A 113 -2.30 25.52 -0.02
C ARG A 113 -2.26 24.54 1.15
N LEU A 114 -3.07 23.48 1.11
CA LEU A 114 -3.02 22.45 2.15
C LEU A 114 -1.74 21.63 2.07
N ILE A 115 -1.39 21.17 0.87
CA ILE A 115 -0.17 20.39 0.61
C ILE A 115 1.09 21.20 0.96
N GLU A 116 1.11 22.50 0.64
CA GLU A 116 2.20 23.43 0.99
C GLU A 116 2.36 23.59 2.50
N ARG A 117 1.24 23.63 3.24
CA ARG A 117 1.26 23.74 4.69
C ARG A 117 1.76 22.45 5.32
N ASP A 118 1.19 21.32 4.91
CA ASP A 118 1.50 20.00 5.42
C ASP A 118 0.93 18.89 4.52
N ILE A 119 1.76 17.90 4.19
CA ILE A 119 1.34 16.72 3.42
C ILE A 119 0.73 15.73 4.40
N SER A 120 -0.60 15.81 4.57
CA SER A 120 -1.38 14.93 5.43
C SER A 120 -2.26 13.98 4.63
N MET A 121 -2.72 12.90 5.26
CA MET A 121 -3.67 11.95 4.67
C MET A 121 -4.94 12.68 4.22
N GLU A 122 -5.49 13.56 5.05
CA GLU A 122 -6.71 14.30 4.76
C GLU A 122 -6.57 15.19 3.52
N ALA A 123 -5.45 15.88 3.34
CA ALA A 123 -5.20 16.75 2.20
C ALA A 123 -5.13 15.96 0.88
N VAL A 124 -4.39 14.85 0.88
CA VAL A 124 -4.22 14.00 -0.30
C VAL A 124 -5.52 13.27 -0.65
N MET A 125 -6.23 12.75 0.35
CA MET A 125 -7.51 12.07 0.13
C MET A 125 -8.61 13.03 -0.33
N MET A 126 -8.61 14.28 0.13
CA MET A 126 -9.52 15.29 -0.40
C MET A 126 -9.22 15.60 -1.88
N ALA A 127 -7.94 15.68 -2.26
CA ALA A 127 -7.58 15.79 -3.68
C ALA A 127 -8.09 14.58 -4.47
N GLY A 128 -7.92 13.37 -3.95
CA GLY A 128 -8.46 12.14 -4.55
C GLY A 128 -9.98 12.14 -4.70
N HIS A 129 -10.70 12.64 -3.70
CA HIS A 129 -12.17 12.77 -3.76
C HIS A 129 -12.61 13.75 -4.84
N LEU A 130 -11.96 14.91 -4.92
CA LEU A 130 -12.23 15.87 -5.99
C LEU A 130 -11.89 15.29 -7.35
N ILE A 131 -10.77 14.60 -7.51
CA ILE A 131 -10.39 13.93 -8.76
C ILE A 131 -11.51 12.98 -9.21
N ASN A 132 -12.02 12.14 -8.31
CA ASN A 132 -13.10 11.21 -8.62
C ASN A 132 -14.41 11.92 -9.00
N ILE A 133 -14.79 13.00 -8.30
CA ILE A 133 -15.95 13.82 -8.67
C ILE A 133 -15.78 14.43 -10.06
N ARG A 134 -14.58 14.95 -10.38
CA ARG A 134 -14.30 15.57 -11.68
C ARG A 134 -14.25 14.55 -12.80
N LEU A 135 -13.84 13.32 -12.50
CA LEU A 135 -13.91 12.21 -13.44
C LEU A 135 -15.36 11.88 -13.81
N GLU A 136 -16.28 11.82 -12.84
CA GLU A 136 -17.72 11.63 -13.09
C GLU A 136 -18.34 12.80 -13.89
N GLN A 137 -17.82 14.00 -13.71
CA GLN A 137 -18.22 15.21 -14.45
C GLN A 137 -17.54 15.34 -15.83
N ASN A 138 -16.63 14.42 -16.16
CA ASN A 138 -15.77 14.48 -17.35
C ASN A 138 -14.97 15.80 -17.47
N ASP A 139 -14.58 16.40 -16.35
CA ASP A 139 -13.79 17.63 -16.27
C ASP A 139 -12.29 17.32 -16.26
N GLN A 140 -11.79 16.88 -17.43
CA GLN A 140 -10.41 16.42 -17.64
C GLN A 140 -9.36 17.46 -17.22
N GLU A 141 -9.62 18.73 -17.54
CA GLU A 141 -8.72 19.84 -17.22
C GLU A 141 -8.57 20.03 -15.70
N ARG A 142 -9.66 19.88 -14.95
CA ARG A 142 -9.59 19.97 -13.49
C ARG A 142 -8.86 18.78 -12.87
N ILE A 143 -9.05 17.58 -13.41
CA ILE A 143 -8.33 16.38 -12.96
C ILE A 143 -6.83 16.58 -13.12
N ILE A 144 -6.37 17.05 -14.29
CA ILE A 144 -4.96 17.31 -14.56
C ILE A 144 -4.39 18.30 -13.53
N ARG A 145 -5.08 19.42 -13.29
CA ARG A 145 -4.64 20.42 -12.31
C ARG A 145 -4.60 19.89 -10.87
N LEU A 146 -5.54 19.03 -10.50
CA LEU A 146 -5.56 18.40 -9.17
C LEU A 146 -4.41 17.40 -8.99
N PHE A 147 -4.10 16.58 -9.99
CA PHE A 147 -2.91 15.72 -9.92
C PHE A 147 -1.61 16.52 -9.90
N GLN A 148 -1.52 17.61 -10.65
CA GLN A 148 -0.36 18.51 -10.60
C GLN A 148 -0.15 19.13 -9.22
N ALA A 149 -1.23 19.44 -8.49
CA ALA A 149 -1.15 19.91 -7.11
C ALA A 149 -0.55 18.86 -6.14
N LEU A 150 -0.53 17.58 -6.53
CA LEU A 150 0.06 16.48 -5.76
C LEU A 150 1.54 16.22 -6.10
N GLU A 151 2.16 17.02 -6.96
CA GLU A 151 3.59 16.88 -7.29
C GLU A 151 4.53 16.89 -6.06
N PRO A 152 4.28 17.70 -4.99
CA PRO A 152 5.07 17.61 -3.76
C PRO A 152 5.01 16.23 -3.08
N VAL A 153 3.87 15.54 -3.19
CA VAL A 153 3.68 14.18 -2.65
C VAL A 153 4.53 13.19 -3.44
N ASN A 154 4.53 13.31 -4.78
CA ASN A 154 5.35 12.50 -5.68
C ASN A 154 6.86 12.65 -5.40
N LYS A 155 7.34 13.88 -5.20
CA LYS A 155 8.74 14.15 -4.83
C LYS A 155 9.13 13.47 -3.51
N GLY A 156 8.19 13.33 -2.59
CA GLY A 156 8.35 12.63 -1.32
C GLY A 156 7.86 11.18 -1.31
N ARG A 157 7.73 10.51 -2.47
CA ARG A 157 6.99 9.23 -2.58
C ARG A 157 7.36 8.17 -1.56
N HIS A 158 8.65 8.00 -1.25
CA HIS A 158 9.10 7.03 -0.26
C HIS A 158 8.68 7.41 1.17
N LYS A 159 8.69 8.70 1.50
CA LYS A 159 8.26 9.21 2.81
C LYS A 159 6.74 9.08 2.99
N TYR A 160 5.98 9.26 1.91
CA TYR A 160 4.52 9.29 1.92
C TYR A 160 3.87 8.01 1.38
N TYR A 161 4.62 6.91 1.31
CA TYR A 161 4.17 5.65 0.71
C TYR A 161 2.80 5.20 1.21
N ALA A 162 2.56 5.22 2.52
CA ALA A 162 1.28 4.82 3.10
C ALA A 162 0.11 5.71 2.61
N ILE A 163 0.32 7.03 2.54
CA ILE A 163 -0.70 7.97 2.04
C ILE A 163 -0.98 7.73 0.56
N ILE A 164 0.08 7.54 -0.24
CA ILE A 164 -0.05 7.27 -1.67
C ILE A 164 -0.76 5.94 -1.91
N SER A 165 -0.48 4.92 -1.10
CA SER A 165 -1.17 3.64 -1.15
C SER A 165 -2.67 3.82 -0.95
N VAL A 166 -3.11 4.51 0.10
CA VAL A 166 -4.56 4.74 0.32
C VAL A 166 -5.17 5.56 -0.81
N PHE A 167 -4.48 6.61 -1.25
CA PHE A 167 -4.92 7.43 -2.39
C PHE A 167 -5.11 6.61 -3.67
N ALA A 168 -4.13 5.76 -4.01
CA ALA A 168 -4.19 4.93 -5.22
C ALA A 168 -5.38 3.98 -5.19
N HIS A 169 -5.64 3.31 -4.06
CA HIS A 169 -6.76 2.36 -3.94
C HIS A 169 -8.12 3.06 -4.05
N TYR A 170 -8.18 4.33 -3.69
CA TYR A 170 -9.40 5.12 -3.80
C TYR A 170 -9.62 5.73 -5.19
N VAL A 171 -8.54 6.16 -5.85
CA VAL A 171 -8.62 6.88 -7.13
C VAL A 171 -8.47 5.96 -8.34
N ALA A 172 -7.46 5.08 -8.34
CA ALA A 172 -7.07 4.31 -9.51
C ALA A 172 -8.18 3.42 -10.13
N PRO A 173 -9.05 2.73 -9.35
CA PRO A 173 -10.07 1.86 -9.93
C PRO A 173 -10.96 2.57 -10.96
N LYS A 174 -11.39 3.81 -10.68
CA LYS A 174 -12.22 4.58 -11.62
C LYS A 174 -11.47 4.98 -12.89
N PHE A 175 -10.16 5.21 -12.79
CA PHE A 175 -9.35 5.51 -13.97
C PHE A 175 -9.14 4.29 -14.86
N HIS A 176 -9.23 3.08 -14.32
CA HIS A 176 -9.15 1.86 -15.12
C HIS A 176 -10.39 1.64 -15.98
N GLU A 177 -11.48 2.35 -15.73
CA GLU A 177 -12.70 2.29 -16.57
C GLU A 177 -12.66 3.30 -17.73
N VAL A 178 -11.65 4.18 -17.76
CA VAL A 178 -11.55 5.27 -18.73
C VAL A 178 -10.97 4.77 -20.05
N GLN A 179 -11.76 4.89 -21.12
CA GLN A 179 -11.33 4.48 -22.47
C GLN A 179 -10.76 5.62 -23.33
N ASP A 180 -10.82 6.86 -22.85
CA ASP A 180 -10.25 8.02 -23.55
C ASP A 180 -8.71 8.00 -23.47
N LYS A 181 -8.10 7.40 -24.48
CA LYS A 181 -6.65 7.28 -24.61
C LYS A 181 -5.94 8.63 -24.69
N ALA A 182 -6.57 9.65 -25.28
CA ALA A 182 -5.95 10.97 -25.39
C ALA A 182 -5.85 11.62 -24.00
N PHE A 183 -6.91 11.50 -23.21
CA PHE A 183 -6.91 11.97 -21.83
C PHE A 183 -5.91 11.21 -20.94
N ILE A 184 -5.88 9.88 -20.99
CA ILE A 184 -4.93 9.09 -20.20
C ILE A 184 -3.48 9.38 -20.60
N ASN A 185 -3.20 9.56 -21.89
CA ASN A 185 -1.88 9.96 -22.36
C ASN A 185 -1.46 11.34 -21.78
N ARG A 186 -2.36 12.33 -21.79
CA ARG A 186 -2.11 13.62 -21.14
C ARG A 186 -1.88 13.48 -19.64
N LEU A 187 -2.70 12.67 -18.98
CA LEU A 187 -2.59 12.43 -17.54
C LEU A 187 -1.21 11.84 -17.16
N MET A 188 -0.71 10.91 -17.95
CA MET A 188 0.63 10.30 -17.77
C MET A 188 1.79 11.27 -18.06
N LEU A 189 1.62 12.17 -19.02
CA LEU A 189 2.66 13.13 -19.45
C LEU A 189 2.74 14.38 -18.57
N GLU A 190 1.58 14.91 -18.20
CA GLU A 190 1.46 16.24 -17.59
C GLU A 190 1.39 16.19 -16.06
N THR A 191 1.32 14.99 -15.46
CA THR A 191 1.01 14.83 -14.04
C THR A 191 1.74 13.63 -13.39
N PRO A 192 1.83 13.56 -12.05
CA PRO A 192 2.43 12.42 -11.36
C PRO A 192 1.55 11.16 -11.30
N PHE A 193 0.52 11.03 -12.14
CA PHE A 193 -0.44 9.92 -12.14
C PHE A 193 0.21 8.53 -12.16
N ILE A 194 1.27 8.34 -12.96
CA ILE A 194 2.00 7.07 -13.03
C ILE A 194 2.48 6.64 -11.64
N ASN A 195 3.07 7.59 -10.91
CA ASN A 195 3.71 7.34 -9.61
C ASN A 195 2.74 7.36 -8.43
N LEU A 196 1.60 8.03 -8.55
CA LEU A 196 0.64 8.16 -7.45
C LEU A 196 -0.55 7.21 -7.54
N ALA A 197 -0.87 6.70 -8.71
CA ALA A 197 -2.03 5.83 -8.92
C ALA A 197 -1.65 4.53 -9.65
N LEU A 198 -1.19 4.64 -10.90
CA LEU A 198 -1.00 3.48 -11.78
C LEU A 198 -0.03 2.43 -11.22
N SER A 199 1.06 2.87 -10.60
CA SER A 199 2.10 1.98 -10.06
C SER A 199 1.79 1.41 -8.66
N PHE A 200 0.78 1.96 -7.99
CA PHE A 200 0.42 1.59 -6.61
C PHE A 200 -0.79 0.67 -6.51
N TYR A 201 -1.72 0.73 -7.47
CA TYR A 201 -2.90 -0.14 -7.54
C TYR A 201 -2.75 -1.11 -8.73
N VAL A 202 -2.52 -2.39 -8.45
CA VAL A 202 -2.06 -3.38 -9.46
C VAL A 202 -2.97 -4.60 -9.50
N PRO A 203 -4.12 -4.54 -10.20
CA PRO A 203 -5.03 -5.68 -10.34
C PRO A 203 -4.46 -6.70 -11.33
N ILE A 204 -3.64 -7.64 -10.86
CA ILE A 204 -2.91 -8.60 -11.72
C ILE A 204 -3.85 -9.41 -12.64
N MET A 205 -5.03 -9.79 -12.14
CA MET A 205 -5.99 -10.58 -12.94
C MET A 205 -6.72 -9.75 -14.01
N GLU A 206 -6.58 -8.42 -13.98
CA GLU A 206 -7.19 -7.50 -14.94
C GLU A 206 -6.18 -6.98 -15.98
N LEU A 207 -4.98 -7.58 -16.06
CA LEU A 207 -3.94 -7.17 -17.02
C LEU A 207 -4.36 -7.32 -18.49
N ASN A 208 -5.39 -8.12 -18.79
CA ASN A 208 -5.96 -8.21 -20.14
C ASN A 208 -6.99 -7.09 -20.45
N GLY A 209 -7.36 -6.29 -19.45
CA GLY A 209 -8.27 -5.15 -19.58
C GLY A 209 -7.55 -3.81 -19.73
N GLU A 210 -8.28 -2.74 -19.44
CA GLU A 210 -7.79 -1.36 -19.60
C GLU A 210 -6.59 -1.03 -18.72
N TYR A 211 -6.44 -1.65 -17.54
CA TYR A 211 -5.23 -1.51 -16.75
C TYR A 211 -3.98 -1.93 -17.54
N GLY A 212 -4.05 -3.07 -18.24
CA GLY A 212 -2.96 -3.52 -19.11
C GLY A 212 -2.70 -2.57 -20.26
N ASN A 213 -3.75 -2.00 -20.86
CA ASN A 213 -3.62 -0.98 -21.91
C ASN A 213 -2.90 0.26 -21.38
N HIS A 214 -3.19 0.69 -20.15
CA HIS A 214 -2.50 1.82 -19.52
C HIS A 214 -1.03 1.52 -19.24
N VAL A 215 -0.69 0.28 -18.85
CA VAL A 215 0.70 -0.15 -18.70
C VAL A 215 1.45 -0.09 -20.04
N GLU A 216 0.84 -0.55 -21.13
CA GLU A 216 1.43 -0.43 -22.47
C GLU A 216 1.62 1.03 -22.89
N MET A 217 0.64 1.88 -22.64
CA MET A 217 0.74 3.32 -22.91
C MET A 217 1.90 3.94 -22.12
N MET A 218 2.00 3.65 -20.83
CA MET A 218 3.09 4.13 -19.98
C MET A 218 4.46 3.75 -20.53
N LEU A 219 4.64 2.51 -21.01
CA LEU A 219 5.90 2.05 -21.60
C LEU A 219 6.30 2.80 -22.87
N ASN A 220 5.32 3.23 -23.67
CA ASN A 220 5.56 4.02 -24.87
C ASN A 220 5.89 5.49 -24.56
N ILE A 221 5.47 5.98 -23.39
CA ILE A 221 5.55 7.40 -23.01
C ILE A 221 6.79 7.67 -22.15
N SER A 222 7.09 6.80 -21.18
CA SER A 222 8.08 7.10 -20.16
C SER A 222 9.41 6.39 -20.40
N THR A 223 10.51 7.14 -20.36
CA THR A 223 11.87 6.57 -20.43
C THR A 223 12.48 6.28 -19.05
N ASN A 224 11.70 6.34 -17.97
CA ASN A 224 12.18 6.11 -16.61
C ASN A 224 12.39 4.60 -16.38
N ASP A 225 13.57 4.21 -15.88
CA ASP A 225 13.93 2.79 -15.68
C ASP A 225 13.02 2.06 -14.67
N GLU A 226 12.51 2.75 -13.66
CA GLU A 226 11.53 2.21 -12.70
C GLU A 226 10.19 1.93 -13.40
N HIS A 227 9.72 2.85 -14.24
CA HIS A 227 8.49 2.65 -15.03
C HIS A 227 8.67 1.53 -16.07
N GLN A 228 9.83 1.47 -16.73
CA GLN A 228 10.15 0.43 -17.70
C GLN A 228 10.21 -0.95 -17.03
N GLY A 229 10.90 -1.07 -15.89
CA GLY A 229 10.95 -2.31 -15.13
C GLY A 229 9.57 -2.73 -14.61
N PHE A 230 8.81 -1.77 -14.05
CA PHE A 230 7.44 -2.00 -13.60
C PHE A 230 6.54 -2.49 -14.74
N GLY A 231 6.50 -1.78 -15.87
CA GLY A 231 5.61 -2.12 -16.97
C GLY A 231 5.98 -3.43 -17.65
N HIS A 232 7.27 -3.64 -17.96
CA HIS A 232 7.71 -4.88 -18.58
C HIS A 232 7.54 -6.09 -17.67
N SER A 233 7.71 -5.96 -16.35
CA SER A 233 7.40 -7.05 -15.42
C SER A 233 5.91 -7.43 -15.44
N LEU A 234 4.99 -6.45 -15.53
CA LEU A 234 3.55 -6.74 -15.62
C LEU A 234 3.16 -7.36 -16.96
N LEU A 235 3.71 -6.88 -18.07
CA LEU A 235 3.41 -7.44 -19.39
C LEU A 235 4.02 -8.84 -19.55
N ALA A 236 5.17 -9.11 -18.93
CA ALA A 236 5.71 -10.47 -18.83
C ALA A 236 4.78 -11.39 -18.02
N THR A 237 4.29 -10.93 -16.87
CA THR A 237 3.29 -11.67 -16.07
C THR A 237 2.03 -11.97 -16.89
N ARG A 238 1.47 -10.96 -17.59
CA ARG A 238 0.29 -11.12 -18.45
C ARG A 238 0.52 -12.16 -19.53
N ALA A 239 1.64 -12.04 -20.26
CA ALA A 239 2.00 -12.97 -21.32
C ALA A 239 2.14 -14.41 -20.79
N LEU A 240 2.75 -14.57 -19.62
CA LEU A 240 2.93 -15.87 -19.00
C LEU A 240 1.60 -16.49 -18.54
N LEU A 241 0.72 -15.71 -17.91
CA LEU A 241 -0.63 -16.16 -17.52
C LEU A 241 -1.50 -16.55 -18.73
N ASN A 242 -1.31 -15.87 -19.86
CA ASN A 242 -1.98 -16.20 -21.12
C ASN A 242 -1.31 -17.38 -21.88
N GLY A 243 -0.30 -18.04 -21.30
CA GLY A 243 0.40 -19.17 -21.92
C GLY A 243 1.39 -18.79 -23.03
N ASN A 244 1.65 -17.49 -23.25
CA ASN A 244 2.60 -17.00 -24.24
C ASN A 244 4.00 -16.79 -23.62
N ARG A 245 4.72 -17.90 -23.43
CA ARG A 245 6.07 -17.89 -22.84
C ARG A 245 7.07 -17.05 -23.63
N GLN A 246 7.03 -17.08 -24.96
CA GLN A 246 7.97 -16.35 -25.80
C GLN A 246 7.84 -14.84 -25.59
N LEU A 247 6.62 -14.32 -25.62
CA LEU A 247 6.35 -12.91 -25.35
C LEU A 247 6.70 -12.53 -23.90
N ALA A 248 6.52 -13.44 -22.94
CA ALA A 248 6.92 -13.21 -21.56
C ALA A 248 8.44 -13.02 -21.44
N ILE A 249 9.24 -13.85 -22.11
CA ILE A 249 10.71 -13.70 -22.18
C ILE A 249 11.10 -12.38 -22.85
N GLU A 250 10.43 -12.02 -23.95
CA GLU A 250 10.70 -10.76 -24.66
C GLU A 250 10.48 -9.52 -23.79
N HIS A 251 9.42 -9.51 -22.97
CA HIS A 251 9.19 -8.44 -22.01
C HIS A 251 10.19 -8.50 -20.85
N PHE A 252 10.44 -9.68 -20.30
CA PHE A 252 11.38 -9.85 -19.19
C PHE A 252 12.78 -9.33 -19.54
N ASN A 253 13.28 -9.65 -20.74
CA ASN A 253 14.60 -9.19 -21.20
C ASN A 253 14.71 -7.68 -21.42
N LYS A 254 13.58 -6.95 -21.43
CA LYS A 254 13.55 -5.48 -21.53
C LYS A 254 13.49 -4.80 -20.17
N ILE A 255 13.37 -5.55 -19.07
CA ILE A 255 13.42 -5.00 -17.71
C ILE A 255 14.84 -4.45 -17.50
N PRO A 256 15.00 -3.14 -17.19
CA PRO A 256 16.32 -2.58 -16.94
C PRO A 256 16.97 -3.22 -15.71
N ASN A 257 18.30 -3.24 -15.68
CA ASN A 257 19.01 -3.61 -14.46
C ASN A 257 18.97 -2.43 -13.48
N GLY A 258 18.64 -2.69 -12.23
CA GLY A 258 18.57 -1.65 -11.21
C GLY A 258 18.20 -2.20 -9.84
N THR A 259 18.18 -1.31 -8.85
CA THR A 259 17.63 -1.60 -7.53
C THR A 259 16.20 -1.09 -7.49
N TYR A 260 15.26 -1.95 -7.15
CA TYR A 260 13.84 -1.64 -7.18
C TYR A 260 13.23 -1.72 -5.79
N PHE A 261 12.01 -1.20 -5.63
CA PHE A 261 11.25 -1.49 -4.42
C PHE A 261 10.89 -2.98 -4.37
N SER A 262 10.82 -3.54 -3.16
CA SER A 262 10.77 -5.00 -2.95
C SER A 262 9.61 -5.71 -3.65
N ILE A 263 8.47 -5.05 -3.87
CA ILE A 263 7.37 -5.60 -4.68
C ILE A 263 7.84 -5.90 -6.11
N LEU A 264 8.55 -4.96 -6.74
CA LEU A 264 9.02 -5.16 -8.11
C LEU A 264 10.16 -6.19 -8.15
N GLU A 265 11.07 -6.16 -7.17
CA GLU A 265 12.15 -7.16 -7.05
C GLU A 265 11.58 -8.58 -6.92
N GLY A 266 10.59 -8.79 -6.04
CA GLY A 266 9.94 -10.08 -5.88
C GLY A 266 9.22 -10.55 -7.15
N ARG A 267 8.58 -9.62 -7.89
CA ARG A 267 7.96 -9.94 -9.18
C ARG A 267 9.00 -10.35 -10.23
N ILE A 268 10.13 -9.64 -10.30
CA ILE A 268 11.23 -9.99 -11.21
C ILE A 268 11.80 -11.36 -10.83
N ALA A 269 12.05 -11.62 -9.55
CA ALA A 269 12.61 -12.88 -9.07
C ALA A 269 11.71 -14.08 -9.44
N VAL A 270 10.40 -14.00 -9.18
CA VAL A 270 9.48 -15.10 -9.55
C VAL A 270 9.33 -15.26 -11.05
N LEU A 271 9.34 -14.17 -11.83
CA LEU A 271 9.33 -14.25 -13.30
C LEU A 271 10.59 -14.93 -13.82
N ASP A 272 11.76 -14.54 -13.31
CA ASP A 272 13.03 -15.15 -13.71
C ASP A 272 13.03 -16.66 -13.45
N TYR A 273 12.59 -17.06 -12.25
CA TYR A 273 12.44 -18.48 -11.91
C TYR A 273 11.47 -19.20 -12.85
N LEU A 274 10.30 -18.62 -13.14
CA LEU A 274 9.31 -19.26 -14.01
C LEU A 274 9.74 -19.29 -15.50
N LEU A 275 10.59 -18.36 -15.93
CA LEU A 275 11.03 -18.19 -17.33
C LEU A 275 12.36 -18.90 -17.66
N HIS A 276 13.27 -18.97 -16.71
CA HIS A 276 14.61 -19.51 -16.92
C HIS A 276 14.93 -20.69 -16.01
N GLY A 277 14.22 -20.84 -14.89
CA GLY A 277 14.58 -21.76 -13.83
C GLY A 277 15.76 -21.23 -13.00
N VAL A 278 15.93 -21.78 -11.81
CA VAL A 278 17.04 -21.46 -10.90
C VAL A 278 17.54 -22.78 -10.32
N ASN A 279 18.85 -22.91 -10.12
CA ASN A 279 19.42 -24.10 -9.50
C ASN A 279 19.00 -24.18 -8.03
N GLU A 280 18.78 -25.39 -7.50
CA GLU A 280 18.31 -25.61 -6.12
C GLU A 280 19.18 -24.92 -5.05
N GLU A 281 20.49 -24.86 -5.29
CA GLU A 281 21.48 -24.21 -4.41
C GLU A 281 21.36 -22.67 -4.41
N GLU A 282 20.87 -22.09 -5.51
CA GLU A 282 20.77 -20.64 -5.73
C GLU A 282 19.39 -20.07 -5.34
N ILE A 283 18.40 -20.92 -5.07
CA ILE A 283 17.02 -20.51 -4.73
C ILE A 283 16.97 -19.55 -3.53
N GLY A 284 17.77 -19.81 -2.49
CA GLY A 284 17.78 -18.98 -1.28
C GLY A 284 18.28 -17.56 -1.55
N ASP A 285 19.32 -17.42 -2.38
CA ASP A 285 19.86 -16.12 -2.77
C ASP A 285 18.94 -15.41 -3.77
N HIS A 286 18.30 -16.17 -4.66
CA HIS A 286 17.37 -15.65 -5.67
C HIS A 286 16.09 -15.05 -5.08
N PHE A 287 15.57 -15.66 -4.02
CA PHE A 287 14.40 -15.18 -3.28
C PHE A 287 14.80 -14.60 -1.91
N SER A 288 15.80 -13.70 -1.92
CA SER A 288 16.32 -13.03 -0.73
C SER A 288 15.75 -11.62 -0.56
N PRO A 289 14.63 -11.44 0.16
CA PRO A 289 14.08 -10.12 0.44
C PRO A 289 15.01 -9.29 1.36
N PRO A 290 15.02 -7.95 1.23
CA PRO A 290 15.60 -7.09 2.26
C PRO A 290 14.92 -7.30 3.63
N VAL A 291 15.67 -7.12 4.71
CA VAL A 291 15.17 -7.32 6.08
C VAL A 291 13.96 -6.42 6.37
N ASN A 292 12.88 -7.00 6.87
CA ASN A 292 11.57 -6.35 7.11
C ASN A 292 10.79 -5.97 5.85
N HIS A 293 11.19 -6.43 4.67
CA HIS A 293 10.50 -6.22 3.40
C HIS A 293 9.92 -7.52 2.82
N GLU A 294 9.94 -8.60 3.59
CA GLU A 294 9.52 -9.93 3.17
C GLU A 294 8.05 -9.92 2.70
N ILE A 295 7.15 -9.27 3.42
CA ILE A 295 5.74 -9.15 3.01
C ILE A 295 5.61 -8.48 1.63
N PHE A 296 6.33 -7.40 1.39
CA PHE A 296 6.27 -6.69 0.12
C PHE A 296 6.87 -7.52 -1.02
N PHE A 297 7.99 -8.18 -0.76
CA PHE A 297 8.65 -9.04 -1.74
C PHE A 297 7.79 -10.22 -2.14
N PHE A 298 7.14 -10.88 -1.18
CA PHE A 298 6.32 -12.06 -1.45
C PHE A 298 4.91 -11.75 -1.96
N LYS A 299 4.45 -10.49 -1.89
CA LYS A 299 3.16 -10.04 -2.45
C LYS A 299 2.89 -10.56 -3.88
N PRO A 300 3.78 -10.36 -4.87
CA PRO A 300 3.59 -10.93 -6.21
C PRO A 300 4.06 -12.39 -6.35
N VAL A 301 4.99 -12.85 -5.50
CA VAL A 301 5.59 -14.19 -5.61
C VAL A 301 4.55 -15.26 -5.29
N THR A 302 3.87 -15.14 -4.16
CA THR A 302 2.89 -16.12 -3.66
C THR A 302 1.81 -16.46 -4.70
N PRO A 303 1.02 -15.49 -5.21
CA PRO A 303 -0.05 -15.81 -6.16
C PRO A 303 0.47 -16.37 -7.49
N LEU A 304 1.67 -15.96 -7.94
CA LEU A 304 2.25 -16.49 -9.17
C LEU A 304 2.74 -17.94 -8.99
N LEU A 305 3.38 -18.27 -7.88
CA LEU A 305 3.76 -19.66 -7.60
C LEU A 305 2.52 -20.57 -7.48
N VAL A 306 1.42 -20.08 -6.92
CA VAL A 306 0.14 -20.80 -6.91
C VAL A 306 -0.39 -21.00 -8.33
N ALA A 307 -0.44 -19.95 -9.14
CA ALA A 307 -0.94 -19.99 -10.52
C ALA A 307 -0.18 -21.01 -11.40
N PHE A 308 1.12 -21.20 -11.15
CA PHE A 308 1.99 -22.13 -11.88
C PHE A 308 2.25 -23.45 -11.15
N GLY A 309 1.51 -23.76 -10.08
CA GLY A 309 1.54 -25.07 -9.43
C GLY A 309 2.82 -25.37 -8.63
N LYS A 310 3.60 -24.35 -8.26
CA LYS A 310 4.91 -24.46 -7.60
C LYS A 310 4.82 -24.56 -6.08
N HIS A 311 4.06 -25.53 -5.58
CA HIS A 311 3.76 -25.70 -4.16
C HIS A 311 5.00 -26.05 -3.29
N GLU A 312 5.89 -26.93 -3.76
CA GLU A 312 7.12 -27.29 -3.03
C GLU A 312 8.03 -26.07 -2.80
N LEU A 313 8.24 -25.27 -3.86
CA LEU A 313 9.01 -24.04 -3.77
C LEU A 313 8.33 -23.03 -2.82
N LEU A 314 7.02 -22.84 -2.96
CA LEU A 314 6.30 -21.90 -2.11
C LEU A 314 6.37 -22.30 -0.63
N GLU A 315 6.21 -23.59 -0.30
CA GLU A 315 6.34 -24.10 1.06
C GLU A 315 7.76 -23.86 1.62
N ARG A 316 8.79 -24.15 0.83
CA ARG A 316 10.20 -23.88 1.18
C ARG A 316 10.40 -22.40 1.51
N LEU A 317 9.98 -21.52 0.62
CA LEU A 317 10.15 -20.06 0.78
C LEU A 317 9.37 -19.52 1.98
N MET A 318 8.17 -20.04 2.24
CA MET A 318 7.36 -19.67 3.40
C MET A 318 8.05 -20.03 4.73
N HIS A 319 8.69 -21.20 4.80
CA HIS A 319 9.42 -21.64 5.98
C HIS A 319 10.73 -20.88 6.16
N GLU A 320 11.56 -20.77 5.12
CA GLU A 320 12.87 -20.09 5.17
C GLU A 320 12.73 -18.61 5.56
N ASN A 321 11.70 -17.93 5.06
CA ASN A 321 11.44 -16.52 5.33
C ASN A 321 10.42 -16.28 6.45
N LYS A 322 9.94 -17.34 7.11
CA LYS A 322 8.98 -17.29 8.22
C LYS A 322 7.73 -16.44 7.92
N LEU A 323 7.20 -16.55 6.71
CA LEU A 323 6.17 -15.63 6.20
C LEU A 323 4.89 -15.62 7.05
N LEU A 324 4.53 -16.75 7.67
CA LEU A 324 3.37 -16.86 8.56
C LEU A 324 3.57 -16.20 9.93
N GLU A 325 4.82 -15.97 10.34
CA GLU A 325 5.17 -15.36 11.63
C GLU A 325 5.29 -13.84 11.56
N ILE A 326 5.25 -13.25 10.36
CA ILE A 326 5.44 -11.81 10.19
C ILE A 326 4.26 -11.06 10.82
N THR A 327 4.61 -10.02 11.59
CA THR A 327 3.63 -9.10 12.19
C THR A 327 3.34 -7.97 11.20
N SER A 328 2.09 -7.89 10.74
CA SER A 328 1.62 -6.80 9.87
C SER A 328 1.58 -5.48 10.64
N GLN A 329 2.07 -4.41 10.01
CA GLN A 329 2.06 -3.05 10.54
C GLN A 329 0.86 -2.24 10.03
N HIS A 330 0.27 -2.64 8.90
CA HIS A 330 -0.86 -1.96 8.28
C HIS A 330 -1.77 -2.94 7.50
N TRP A 331 -2.99 -2.50 7.15
CA TRP A 331 -4.01 -3.34 6.50
C TRP A 331 -3.52 -4.02 5.21
N MET A 332 -2.69 -3.36 4.42
CA MET A 332 -2.16 -3.93 3.17
C MET A 332 -1.18 -5.10 3.41
N GLU A 333 -0.34 -5.03 4.46
CA GLU A 333 0.51 -6.14 4.87
C GLU A 333 -0.34 -7.29 5.43
N GLU A 334 -1.42 -6.95 6.16
CA GLU A 334 -2.39 -7.93 6.64
C GLU A 334 -3.10 -8.66 5.48
N SER A 335 -3.44 -7.96 4.39
CA SER A 335 -4.00 -8.60 3.19
C SER A 335 -3.02 -9.58 2.54
N VAL A 336 -1.74 -9.23 2.43
CA VAL A 336 -0.70 -10.14 1.88
C VAL A 336 -0.49 -11.34 2.80
N LYS A 337 -0.50 -11.13 4.12
CA LYS A 337 -0.43 -12.22 5.10
C LYS A 337 -1.59 -13.19 4.95
N LYS A 338 -2.83 -12.70 4.86
CA LYS A 338 -4.02 -13.55 4.63
C LYS A 338 -3.95 -14.30 3.30
N GLN A 339 -3.41 -13.69 2.23
CA GLN A 339 -3.15 -14.41 0.98
C GLN A 339 -2.11 -15.53 1.15
N THR A 340 -1.11 -15.31 1.98
CA THR A 340 -0.08 -16.32 2.30
C THR A 340 -0.67 -17.48 3.11
N GLU A 341 -1.58 -17.19 4.04
CA GLU A 341 -2.34 -18.22 4.78
C GLU A 341 -3.30 -18.99 3.85
N LEU A 342 -3.97 -18.32 2.91
CA LEU A 342 -4.74 -18.99 1.85
C LEU A 342 -3.85 -19.91 1.00
N ALA A 343 -2.64 -19.46 0.65
CA ALA A 343 -1.70 -20.30 -0.09
C ALA A 343 -1.22 -21.51 0.74
N MET A 344 -1.18 -21.40 2.07
CA MET A 344 -0.93 -22.56 2.94
C MET A 344 -2.06 -23.58 2.87
N ALA A 345 -3.33 -23.13 2.81
CA ALA A 345 -4.47 -24.02 2.59
C ALA A 345 -4.32 -24.78 1.26
N TRP A 346 -3.88 -24.10 0.21
CA TRP A 346 -3.57 -24.72 -1.08
C TRP A 346 -2.43 -25.75 -0.99
N ILE A 347 -1.34 -25.44 -0.27
CA ILE A 347 -0.22 -26.38 -0.04
C ILE A 347 -0.69 -27.63 0.72
N PHE A 348 -1.53 -27.47 1.75
CA PHE A 348 -2.10 -28.63 2.47
C PHE A 348 -2.92 -29.53 1.54
N ALA A 349 -3.73 -28.94 0.65
CA ALA A 349 -4.49 -29.71 -0.34
C ALA A 349 -3.56 -30.48 -1.29
N LYS A 350 -2.47 -29.85 -1.77
CA LYS A 350 -1.46 -30.52 -2.60
C LYS A 350 -0.78 -31.70 -1.93
N HIS A 351 -0.59 -31.64 -0.61
CA HIS A 351 -0.06 -32.74 0.19
C HIS A 351 -1.11 -33.77 0.65
N GLY A 352 -2.36 -33.67 0.20
CA GLY A 352 -3.45 -34.57 0.60
C GLY A 352 -3.95 -34.37 2.03
N LYS A 353 -3.53 -33.29 2.71
CA LYS A 353 -4.01 -32.89 4.05
C LYS A 353 -5.35 -32.13 3.93
N ILE A 354 -6.37 -32.84 3.44
CA ILE A 354 -7.66 -32.23 3.04
C ILE A 354 -8.38 -31.60 4.23
N THR A 355 -8.33 -32.21 5.41
CA THR A 355 -9.01 -31.69 6.61
C THR A 355 -8.41 -30.36 7.05
N GLU A 356 -7.08 -30.28 7.13
CA GLU A 356 -6.33 -29.08 7.49
C GLU A 356 -6.52 -27.98 6.44
N SER A 357 -6.48 -28.36 5.15
CA SER A 357 -6.74 -27.44 4.04
C SER A 357 -8.12 -26.82 4.11
N LYS A 358 -9.18 -27.63 4.31
CA LYS A 358 -10.55 -27.12 4.45
C LYS A 358 -10.70 -26.21 5.66
N ALA A 359 -10.13 -26.57 6.81
CA ALA A 359 -10.18 -25.73 8.00
C ALA A 359 -9.51 -24.36 7.77
N ALA A 360 -8.35 -24.35 7.12
CA ALA A 360 -7.63 -23.11 6.79
C ALA A 360 -8.39 -22.26 5.76
N LEU A 361 -8.99 -22.90 4.73
CA LEU A 361 -9.76 -22.20 3.72
C LEU A 361 -11.04 -21.58 4.30
N GLU A 362 -11.82 -22.34 5.08
CA GLU A 362 -13.06 -21.85 5.71
C GLU A 362 -12.83 -20.64 6.63
N ALA A 363 -11.67 -20.58 7.29
CA ALA A 363 -11.32 -19.45 8.14
C ALA A 363 -11.08 -18.14 7.36
N LEU A 364 -10.78 -18.22 6.06
CA LEU A 364 -10.25 -17.09 5.29
C LEU A 364 -11.02 -16.77 4.01
N LYS A 365 -11.79 -17.71 3.45
CA LYS A 365 -12.48 -17.55 2.16
C LYS A 365 -13.43 -16.35 2.11
N ASP A 366 -14.02 -15.98 3.24
CA ASP A 366 -14.95 -14.85 3.37
C ASP A 366 -14.24 -13.52 3.72
N THR A 367 -12.90 -13.50 3.70
CA THR A 367 -12.12 -12.28 3.91
C THR A 367 -12.40 -11.28 2.79
N THR A 368 -12.78 -10.06 3.18
CA THR A 368 -12.84 -8.94 2.22
C THR A 368 -11.43 -8.48 1.90
N PHE A 369 -10.98 -8.73 0.68
CA PHE A 369 -9.69 -8.25 0.17
C PHE A 369 -9.84 -6.90 -0.55
N PRO A 370 -8.78 -6.07 -0.56
CA PRO A 370 -8.69 -4.90 -1.43
C PRO A 370 -8.93 -5.29 -2.89
N ASN A 371 -9.52 -4.40 -3.69
CA ASN A 371 -9.97 -4.73 -5.04
C ASN A 371 -8.84 -5.29 -5.94
N ASP A 372 -7.63 -4.75 -5.88
CA ASP A 372 -6.48 -5.25 -6.65
C ASP A 372 -5.98 -6.64 -6.20
N TYR A 373 -6.35 -7.06 -4.99
CA TYR A 373 -6.00 -8.37 -4.43
C TYR A 373 -7.07 -9.43 -4.70
N GLN A 374 -8.33 -9.03 -4.88
CA GLN A 374 -9.46 -9.95 -5.00
C GLN A 374 -9.24 -11.00 -6.09
N GLY A 375 -8.76 -10.59 -7.27
CA GLY A 375 -8.48 -11.53 -8.35
C GLY A 375 -7.44 -12.59 -7.97
N THR A 376 -6.33 -12.18 -7.36
CA THR A 376 -5.28 -13.11 -6.91
C THR A 376 -5.74 -14.00 -5.74
N SER A 377 -6.51 -13.46 -4.80
CA SER A 377 -7.07 -14.25 -3.70
C SER A 377 -8.06 -15.30 -4.23
N GLN A 378 -8.93 -14.91 -5.17
CA GLN A 378 -9.89 -15.82 -5.81
C GLN A 378 -9.17 -16.92 -6.60
N LEU A 379 -8.05 -16.60 -7.26
CA LEU A 379 -7.21 -17.60 -7.91
C LEU A 379 -6.74 -18.66 -6.91
N ILE A 380 -6.25 -18.25 -5.73
CA ILE A 380 -5.74 -19.18 -4.71
C ILE A 380 -6.88 -20.03 -4.14
N ILE A 381 -8.04 -19.42 -3.85
CA ILE A 381 -9.24 -20.11 -3.37
C ILE A 381 -9.69 -21.16 -4.38
N ALA A 382 -9.88 -20.77 -5.65
CA ALA A 382 -10.31 -21.68 -6.71
C ALA A 382 -9.31 -22.82 -6.95
N ALA A 383 -8.00 -22.53 -6.91
CA ALA A 383 -6.95 -23.53 -7.03
C ALA A 383 -6.98 -24.54 -5.87
N THR A 384 -7.37 -24.10 -4.66
CA THR A 384 -7.53 -24.97 -3.48
C THR A 384 -8.78 -25.84 -3.63
N GLU A 385 -9.93 -25.25 -3.96
CA GLU A 385 -11.20 -25.97 -4.10
C GLU A 385 -11.17 -27.02 -5.20
N ALA A 386 -10.48 -26.75 -6.31
CA ALA A 386 -10.30 -27.72 -7.40
C ALA A 386 -9.63 -29.03 -6.94
N LEU A 387 -8.78 -28.98 -5.91
CA LEU A 387 -8.10 -30.16 -5.34
C LEU A 387 -9.00 -30.98 -4.41
N PHE A 388 -10.16 -30.45 -3.99
CA PHE A 388 -11.13 -31.21 -3.21
C PHE A 388 -12.08 -32.02 -4.10
N GLN A 389 -12.13 -31.69 -5.40
CA GLN A 389 -13.00 -32.31 -6.39
C GLN A 389 -12.27 -33.35 -7.26
N ALA A 390 -10.94 -33.30 -7.27
CA ALA A 390 -10.05 -34.30 -7.88
C ALA A 390 -9.81 -35.46 -6.91
#